data_AF-A0A914YQG6-F1
#
_entry.id   AF-A0A914YQG6-F1
#
_cell.length_a   1.000
_cell.length_b   1.000
_cell.length_c   1.000
_cell.angle_alpha   90.00
_cell.angle_beta   90.00
_cell.angle_gamma   90.00
#
_symmetry.space_group_name_H-M   'P 1'
#
loop_
_entity.id
_entity.type
_entity.pdbx_description
1 polymer ?
#
loop_
_entity_poly.entity_id
_entity_poly.type
_entity_poly.pdbx_seq_one_letter_code
_entity_poly.pdbx_strand_id
1 'polypeptide(L)'
;MVSPHFRGATGTAYLFTNVANIKHGEMQQRNMMTGKHYVRDVHCKACDSKLGWMYEFAVDEEQQYKEGKVILEKNLINEVHTQSYQMPSPPDSLSSESMSAVSSITIT
;
A
#
# COMPACT_ATOMS: atom_id res chain seq x y z
N MET A 1 -2.98 -6.16 3.50
CA MET A 1 -3.92 -5.32 2.72
C MET A 1 -4.98 -4.77 3.67
N VAL A 2 -5.28 -3.47 3.68
CA VAL A 2 -6.16 -2.88 4.72
C VAL A 2 -7.61 -2.70 4.26
N SER A 3 -7.91 -2.51 2.97
CA SER A 3 -9.28 -2.64 2.45
C SER A 3 -9.32 -2.60 0.91
N PRO A 4 -10.27 -3.30 0.25
CA PRO A 4 -10.43 -3.30 -1.21
C PRO A 4 -11.37 -2.21 -1.75
N HIS A 5 -11.95 -1.35 -0.90
CA HIS A 5 -13.01 -0.41 -1.30
C HIS A 5 -12.51 1.01 -1.61
N PHE A 6 -11.21 1.21 -1.77
CA PHE A 6 -10.69 2.52 -2.15
C PHE A 6 -10.80 2.74 -3.66
N ARG A 7 -11.06 3.99 -4.06
CA ARG A 7 -11.16 4.38 -5.46
C ARG A 7 -10.09 5.40 -5.81
N GLY A 8 -9.32 5.06 -6.83
CA GLY A 8 -8.30 5.85 -7.51
C GLY A 8 -8.88 6.75 -8.60
N ALA A 9 -8.01 7.45 -9.33
CA ALA A 9 -8.43 8.17 -10.54
C ALA A 9 -8.82 7.21 -11.68
N THR A 10 -8.23 6.02 -11.71
CA THR A 10 -8.40 5.00 -12.76
C THR A 10 -9.29 3.83 -12.34
N GLY A 11 -9.86 3.84 -11.12
CA GLY A 11 -10.80 2.79 -10.67
C GLY A 11 -10.49 2.24 -9.28
N THR A 12 -10.44 0.92 -9.13
CA THR A 12 -10.19 0.27 -7.83
C THR A 12 -8.75 0.50 -7.36
N ALA A 13 -8.59 0.80 -6.08
CA ALA A 13 -7.30 1.01 -5.45
C ALA A 13 -7.20 0.27 -4.12
N TYR A 14 -5.96 0.02 -3.69
CA TYR A 14 -5.66 -0.63 -2.42
C TYR A 14 -4.99 0.35 -1.48
N LEU A 15 -5.29 0.21 -0.19
CA LEU A 15 -4.63 0.93 0.88
C LEU A 15 -3.55 0.06 1.53
N PHE A 16 -2.33 0.57 1.50
CA PHE A 16 -1.13 -0.03 2.06
C PHE A 16 -0.60 0.78 3.24
N THR A 17 -0.12 0.08 4.27
CA THR A 17 0.59 0.72 5.39
C THR A 17 2.08 0.83 5.10
N ASN A 18 2.65 -0.12 4.35
CA ASN A 18 4.07 -0.14 4.01
C ASN A 18 4.22 -0.41 2.51
N VAL A 19 4.99 0.44 1.84
CA VAL A 19 5.28 0.36 0.41
C VAL A 19 6.75 0.69 0.20
N ALA A 20 7.46 -0.19 -0.50
CA ALA A 20 8.86 0.02 -0.88
C ALA A 20 8.97 0.39 -2.36
N ASN A 21 10.17 0.85 -2.77
CA ASN A 21 10.49 1.20 -4.16
C ASN A 21 9.64 2.33 -4.76
N ILE A 22 9.19 3.26 -3.92
CA ILE A 22 8.41 4.42 -4.33
C ILE A 22 9.15 5.74 -4.07
N LYS A 23 8.75 6.77 -4.81
CA LYS A 23 9.19 8.16 -4.66
C LYS A 23 7.97 9.03 -4.38
N HIS A 24 8.10 9.92 -3.41
CA HIS A 24 7.07 10.89 -3.07
C HIS A 24 7.27 12.19 -3.85
N GLY A 25 6.17 12.70 -4.41
CA GLY A 25 6.12 14.01 -5.01
C GLY A 25 5.92 15.13 -3.98
N GLU A 26 5.58 16.30 -4.49
CA GLU A 26 5.24 17.44 -3.67
C GLU A 26 3.92 17.22 -2.92
N MET A 27 3.84 17.83 -1.74
CA MET A 27 2.62 17.82 -0.93
C MET A 27 1.59 18.75 -1.58
N GLN A 28 0.40 18.22 -1.79
CA GLN A 28 -0.73 18.93 -2.39
C GLN A 28 -1.96 18.76 -1.52
N GLN A 29 -2.71 19.83 -1.32
CA GLN A 29 -4.02 19.75 -0.67
C GLN A 29 -5.06 19.29 -1.70
N ARG A 30 -5.81 18.23 -1.38
CA ARG A 30 -6.94 17.74 -2.19
C ARG A 30 -8.21 17.73 -1.36
N ASN A 31 -9.30 18.18 -1.98
CA ASN A 31 -10.65 17.99 -1.45
C ASN A 31 -11.14 16.61 -1.88
N MET A 32 -11.46 15.76 -0.91
CA MET A 32 -12.01 14.42 -1.12
C MET A 32 -13.41 14.34 -0.51
N MET A 33 -14.13 13.24 -0.76
CA MET A 33 -15.46 13.03 -0.19
C MET A 33 -15.47 13.09 1.35
N THR A 34 -14.36 12.70 1.97
CA THR A 34 -14.18 12.68 3.43
C THR A 34 -13.54 13.96 4.00
N GLY A 35 -13.47 15.03 3.21
CA GLY A 35 -12.92 16.31 3.66
C GLY A 35 -11.59 16.71 3.01
N LYS A 36 -10.89 17.65 3.65
CA LYS A 36 -9.62 18.21 3.17
C LYS A 36 -8.45 17.35 3.61
N HIS A 37 -7.64 16.89 2.67
CA HIS A 37 -6.48 16.06 2.95
C HIS A 37 -5.24 16.62 2.25
N TYR A 38 -4.11 16.57 2.93
CA TYR A 38 -2.79 16.79 2.32
C TYR A 38 -2.26 15.45 1.86
N VAL A 39 -1.92 15.36 0.59
CA VAL A 39 -1.46 14.13 -0.04
C VAL A 39 -0.19 14.37 -0.85
N ARG A 40 0.61 13.31 -1.01
CA ARG A 40 1.75 13.31 -1.92
C ARG A 40 1.52 12.29 -3.01
N ASP A 41 1.74 12.66 -4.27
CA ASP A 41 1.71 11.68 -5.35
C ASP A 41 2.85 10.68 -5.20
N VAL A 42 2.55 9.42 -5.47
CA VAL A 42 3.48 8.29 -5.32
C VAL A 42 3.83 7.77 -6.70
N HIS A 43 5.13 7.71 -6.98
CA HIS A 43 5.70 7.28 -8.25
C HIS A 43 6.60 6.06 -8.05
N CYS A 44 6.70 5.20 -9.05
CA CYS A 44 7.66 4.10 -9.04
C CYS A 44 9.09 4.66 -9.11
N LYS A 45 10.00 4.19 -8.25
CA LYS A 45 11.40 4.64 -8.30
C LYS A 45 12.14 4.12 -9.54
N ALA A 46 11.69 3.03 -10.16
CA ALA A 46 12.33 2.42 -11.32
C ALA A 46 11.88 3.05 -12.66
N CYS A 47 10.57 3.29 -12.83
CA CYS A 47 10.00 3.75 -14.11
C CYS A 47 9.36 5.15 -14.05
N ASP A 48 9.42 5.83 -12.90
CA ASP A 48 8.86 7.17 -12.62
C ASP A 48 7.35 7.32 -12.92
N SER A 49 6.66 6.21 -13.18
CA SER A 49 5.22 6.19 -13.45
C SER A 49 4.46 6.46 -12.16
N LYS A 50 3.40 7.28 -12.24
CA LYS A 50 2.49 7.53 -11.11
C LYS A 50 1.73 6.25 -10.79
N LEU A 51 1.76 5.83 -9.53
CA LEU A 51 1.08 4.62 -9.04
C LEU A 51 -0.11 4.94 -8.13
N GLY A 52 -0.12 6.14 -7.54
CA GLY A 52 -1.18 6.57 -6.63
C GLY A 52 -0.75 7.76 -5.78
N TRP A 53 -1.13 7.76 -4.50
CA TRP A 53 -0.83 8.84 -3.55
C TRP A 53 -0.79 8.36 -2.10
N MET A 54 -0.07 9.10 -1.26
CA MET A 54 0.01 8.93 0.19
C MET A 54 -0.78 10.02 0.91
N TYR A 55 -1.45 9.68 2.01
CA TYR A 55 -2.00 10.69 2.93
C TYR A 55 -0.91 11.18 3.88
N GLU A 56 -0.58 12.47 3.80
CA GLU A 56 0.35 13.11 4.73
C GLU A 56 -0.38 13.54 6.00
N PHE A 57 -1.48 14.27 5.82
CA PHE A 57 -2.27 14.85 6.92
C PHE A 57 -3.74 14.91 6.55
N ALA A 58 -4.61 14.59 7.50
CA ALA A 58 -6.05 14.79 7.39
C ALA A 58 -6.48 15.93 8.33
N VAL A 59 -7.27 16.87 7.79
CA VAL A 59 -7.78 18.00 8.60
C VAL A 59 -8.78 17.51 9.65
N ASP A 60 -9.57 16.50 9.32
CA ASP A 60 -10.58 15.92 10.21
C ASP A 60 -10.00 14.76 11.01
N GLU A 61 -10.15 14.79 12.34
CA GLU A 61 -9.59 13.77 13.26
C GLU A 61 -10.09 12.35 12.94
N GLU A 62 -11.36 12.23 12.53
CA GLU A 62 -11.97 10.97 12.11
C GLU A 62 -11.27 10.32 10.90
N GLN A 63 -10.46 11.08 10.16
CA GLN A 63 -9.75 10.63 8.97
C GLN A 63 -8.24 10.44 9.20
N GLN A 64 -7.71 10.78 10.40
CA GLN A 64 -6.29 10.64 10.74
C GLN A 64 -5.80 9.20 10.65
N TYR A 65 -6.68 8.20 10.79
CA TYR A 65 -6.32 6.80 10.57
C TYR A 65 -5.76 6.52 9.16
N LYS A 66 -5.97 7.42 8.19
CA LYS A 66 -5.42 7.32 6.83
C LYS A 66 -3.99 7.84 6.73
N GLU A 67 -3.53 8.67 7.66
CA GLU A 67 -2.21 9.29 7.63
C GLU A 67 -1.09 8.24 7.57
N GLY A 68 -0.08 8.53 6.76
CA GLY A 68 1.02 7.62 6.45
C GLY A 68 0.64 6.43 5.57
N LYS A 69 -0.64 6.22 5.25
CA LYS A 69 -1.07 5.14 4.35
C LYS A 69 -1.01 5.56 2.90
N VAL A 70 -0.74 4.57 2.03
CA VAL A 70 -0.54 4.76 0.60
C VAL A 70 -1.66 4.09 -0.17
N ILE A 71 -2.32 4.86 -1.03
CA ILE A 71 -3.25 4.38 -2.04
C ILE A 71 -2.43 4.04 -3.28
N LEU A 72 -2.51 2.80 -3.75
CA LEU A 72 -2.00 2.39 -5.06
C LEU A 72 -3.15 1.88 -5.92
N GLU A 73 -3.19 2.34 -7.17
CA GLU A 73 -4.25 1.97 -8.09
C GLU A 73 -3.98 0.60 -8.71
N LYS A 74 -4.99 -0.28 -8.70
CA LYS A 74 -4.84 -1.67 -9.17
C LYS A 74 -4.40 -1.75 -10.62
N ASN A 75 -4.87 -0.83 -11.46
CA ASN A 75 -4.54 -0.79 -12.88
C ASN A 75 -3.09 -0.38 -13.16
N LEU A 76 -2.38 0.15 -12.16
CA LEU A 76 -1.03 0.69 -12.29
C LEU A 76 0.02 -0.18 -11.56
N ILE A 77 -0.40 -1.24 -10.87
CA ILE A 77 0.48 -2.15 -10.13
C ILE A 77 0.26 -3.59 -10.55
N ASN A 78 1.32 -4.37 -10.58
CA ASN A 78 1.25 -5.81 -10.76
C ASN A 78 1.31 -6.50 -9.40
N GLU A 79 0.27 -7.28 -9.07
CA GLU A 79 0.23 -8.09 -7.86
C GLU A 79 1.09 -9.35 -8.05
N VAL A 80 2.33 -9.33 -7.56
CA VAL A 80 3.16 -10.55 -7.48
C VAL A 80 3.01 -11.12 -6.07
N HIS A 81 2.38 -12.29 -5.97
CA HIS A 81 2.29 -13.00 -4.69
C HIS A 81 3.48 -13.95 -4.57
N THR A 82 4.54 -13.51 -3.89
CA THR A 82 5.65 -14.42 -3.56
C THR A 82 5.21 -15.32 -2.42
N GLN A 83 4.79 -16.55 -2.73
CA GLN A 83 4.72 -17.60 -1.72
C GLN A 83 6.16 -17.94 -1.35
N SER A 84 6.61 -17.54 -0.17
CA SER A 84 7.82 -18.09 0.41
C SER A 84 7.54 -19.56 0.72
N TYR A 85 7.88 -20.46 -0.21
CA TYR A 85 7.95 -21.88 0.09
C TYR A 85 9.08 -22.08 1.08
N GLN A 86 8.72 -22.20 2.36
CA GLN A 86 9.62 -22.69 3.38
C GLN A 86 9.88 -24.17 3.03
N MET A 87 11.09 -24.50 2.61
CA MET A 87 11.52 -25.90 2.57
C MET A 87 11.34 -26.47 3.99
N PRO A 88 10.66 -27.63 4.16
CA PRO A 88 10.44 -28.16 5.50
C PRO A 88 11.79 -28.45 6.15
N SER A 89 11.99 -27.91 7.35
CA SER A 89 13.08 -28.28 8.24
C SER A 89 13.04 -29.80 8.50
N PRO A 90 14.20 -30.47 8.66
CA PRO A 90 14.24 -31.90 8.98
C PRO A 90 13.41 -32.19 10.24
N PRO A 91 12.77 -33.36 10.32
CA PRO A 91 11.82 -33.65 11.38
C PRO A 91 12.58 -33.91 12.68
N ASP A 92 12.62 -32.95 13.60
CA ASP A 92 12.57 -33.27 15.03
C ASP A 92 12.19 -32.05 15.89
N SER A 93 11.34 -32.32 16.88
CA SER A 93 10.85 -31.46 17.98
C SER A 93 9.81 -30.34 17.67
N LEU A 94 8.54 -30.75 17.76
CA LEU A 94 7.41 -30.06 18.41
C LEU A 94 7.49 -28.54 18.61
N SER A 95 6.98 -27.77 17.64
CA SER A 95 6.41 -26.44 17.88
C SER A 95 5.40 -26.10 16.78
N SER A 96 4.13 -25.99 17.17
CA SER A 96 3.06 -25.53 16.30
C SER A 96 3.10 -24.01 16.21
N GLU A 97 4.03 -23.46 15.43
CA GLU A 97 3.96 -22.06 15.04
C GLU A 97 3.19 -21.95 13.72
N SER A 98 1.99 -21.38 13.82
CA SER A 98 1.16 -21.04 12.68
C SER A 98 1.86 -19.96 11.84
N MET A 99 2.29 -20.35 10.64
CA MET A 99 2.93 -19.47 9.68
C MET A 99 1.95 -18.40 9.19
N SER A 100 2.24 -17.13 9.48
CA SER A 100 1.52 -16.01 8.87
C SER A 100 2.06 -15.76 7.46
N ALA A 101 1.17 -15.75 6.47
CA ALA A 101 1.52 -15.40 5.09
C ALA A 101 1.80 -13.89 5.02
N VAL A 102 3.06 -13.49 4.88
CA VAL A 102 3.41 -12.08 4.64
C VAL A 102 3.22 -11.78 3.16
N SER A 103 2.02 -11.29 2.82
CA SER A 103 1.72 -10.84 1.46
C SER A 103 2.50 -9.56 1.17
N SER A 104 3.63 -9.69 0.48
CA SER A 104 4.46 -8.57 0.04
C SER A 104 4.13 -8.26 -1.41
N ILE A 105 3.65 -7.04 -1.72
CA ILE A 105 3.39 -6.61 -3.10
C ILE A 105 4.64 -5.89 -3.61
N THR A 106 5.32 -6.50 -4.58
CA THR A 106 6.49 -5.93 -5.23
C THR A 106 6.06 -5.09 -6.42
N ILE A 107 6.36 -3.80 -6.36
CA ILE A 107 6.14 -2.85 -7.46
C ILE A 107 7.36 -2.92 -8.38
N THR A 108 7.16 -3.38 -9.63
CA THR A 108 8.20 -3.44 -10.68
C THR A 108 8.23 -2.15 -11.50
#